data_AF-A0A7S4TAD2-F1
#
_entry.id   AF-A0A7S4TAD2-F1
#
_cell.length_a   1.000
_cell.length_b   1.000
_cell.length_c   1.000
_cell.angle_alpha   90.00
_cell.angle_beta   90.00
_cell.angle_gamma   90.00
#
_symmetry.space_group_name_H-M   'P 1'
#
loop_
_entity.id
_entity.type
_entity.pdbx_description
1 polymer ?
#
loop_
_entity_poly.entity_id
_entity_poly.type
_entity_poly.pdbx_seq_one_letter_code
_entity_poly.pdbx_strand_id
1 'polypeptide(L)'
;QQQQKRKVLIFIQFIPRQSMSNNNSNDDSDFQARAAATASKISQSALNPAEILAQSLTSDQPKIDSAVKSYMSLCAARSLTTTETDSSSTDTSPSSCCYFSSSSDPRMASLKCARSLLKAINSLTIPPDEEEKDDSKKEEEVENDVTKLERNVVRIVWNGLVKNGNKPSKILGKRSLSYAYPYILKLVTAAASSTDDTQDSKVSAHTHADVLPVDVERNESILFFREFGNLLPEQHQQPPNSDSDKDNDSALLWDIDGGKAELARRRDRRVKRGKAAVTTDAQRETLEQQVTNCFQHSNTDASTVTIEEITEDEDGEK
;
A
#
# COMPACT_ATOMS: atom_id res chain seq x y z
N GLN A 1 -20.03 -6.80 -46.11
CA GLN A 1 -20.65 -6.88 -44.77
C GLN A 1 -20.20 -5.66 -43.98
N GLN A 2 -21.09 -4.68 -43.76
CA GLN A 2 -20.80 -3.47 -42.99
C GLN A 2 -21.07 -3.75 -41.51
N GLN A 3 -20.02 -3.83 -40.68
CA GLN A 3 -20.19 -3.92 -39.23
C GLN A 3 -20.64 -2.57 -38.68
N GLN A 4 -21.87 -2.52 -38.18
CA GLN A 4 -22.39 -1.38 -37.42
C GLN A 4 -21.66 -1.29 -36.07
N LYS A 5 -20.70 -0.37 -35.95
CA LYS A 5 -20.12 0.03 -34.67
C LYS A 5 -21.17 0.78 -33.85
N ARG A 6 -21.85 0.08 -32.94
CA ARG A 6 -22.69 0.72 -31.92
C ARG A 6 -21.79 1.41 -30.90
N LYS A 7 -21.78 2.75 -30.91
CA LYS A 7 -21.18 3.56 -29.83
C LYS A 7 -22.10 3.50 -28.62
N VAL A 8 -21.67 2.83 -27.54
CA VAL A 8 -22.33 2.90 -26.24
C VAL A 8 -21.80 4.14 -25.53
N LEU A 9 -22.63 5.18 -25.41
CA LEU A 9 -22.33 6.38 -24.64
C LEU A 9 -22.85 6.15 -23.21
N ILE A 10 -21.96 5.95 -22.24
CA ILE A 10 -22.33 5.83 -20.83
C ILE A 10 -22.41 7.25 -20.25
N PHE A 11 -23.63 7.75 -20.05
CA PHE A 11 -23.88 8.99 -19.32
C PHE A 11 -23.93 8.68 -17.82
N ILE A 12 -22.88 9.03 -17.08
CA ILE A 12 -22.93 9.05 -15.61
C ILE A 12 -23.60 10.36 -15.20
N GLN A 13 -24.92 10.36 -15.06
CA GLN A 13 -25.66 11.50 -14.53
C GLN A 13 -25.51 11.56 -13.00
N PHE A 14 -24.85 12.61 -12.51
CA PHE A 14 -24.84 12.95 -11.09
C PHE A 14 -26.21 13.53 -10.71
N ILE A 15 -27.00 12.79 -9.93
CA ILE A 15 -28.30 13.26 -9.45
C ILE A 15 -28.08 14.08 -8.16
N PRO A 16 -28.34 15.40 -8.14
CA PRO A 16 -28.24 16.20 -6.93
C PRO A 16 -29.33 15.78 -5.93
N ARG A 17 -28.93 15.57 -4.67
CA ARG A 17 -29.81 15.28 -3.53
C ARG A 17 -30.74 16.47 -3.30
N GLN A 18 -32.02 16.33 -3.64
CA GLN A 18 -33.03 17.32 -3.25
C GLN A 18 -33.42 17.13 -1.77
N SER A 19 -33.37 18.23 -1.03
CA SER A 19 -33.83 18.33 0.36
C SER A 19 -35.36 18.36 0.39
N MET A 20 -35.98 17.30 0.90
CA MET A 20 -37.44 17.20 1.06
C MET A 20 -37.88 17.88 2.37
N SER A 21 -38.76 18.87 2.26
CA SER A 21 -39.45 19.52 3.37
C SER A 21 -40.68 18.70 3.78
N ASN A 22 -40.84 18.45 5.08
CA ASN A 22 -41.93 17.68 5.66
C ASN A 22 -43.23 18.49 5.73
N ASN A 23 -44.30 17.99 5.10
CA ASN A 23 -45.67 18.32 5.46
C ASN A 23 -46.48 17.03 5.63
N ASN A 24 -47.26 16.99 6.71
CA ASN A 24 -47.80 15.78 7.32
C ASN A 24 -49.28 15.55 6.93
N SER A 25 -49.66 14.27 7.08
CA SER A 25 -50.99 13.67 7.26
C SER A 25 -51.72 13.06 6.03
N ASN A 26 -51.90 11.73 6.17
CA ASN A 26 -52.90 10.84 5.55
C ASN A 26 -52.61 10.20 4.18
N ASP A 27 -51.44 9.58 3.97
CA ASP A 27 -51.18 8.81 2.74
C ASP A 27 -50.29 7.56 2.93
N ASP A 28 -50.50 6.79 4.00
CA ASP A 28 -49.68 5.59 4.28
C ASP A 28 -49.81 4.51 3.19
N SER A 29 -50.96 4.41 2.50
CA SER A 29 -51.11 3.50 1.37
C SER A 29 -50.38 3.97 0.11
N ASP A 30 -50.31 5.29 -0.13
CA ASP A 30 -49.61 5.84 -1.29
C ASP A 30 -48.09 5.84 -1.06
N PHE A 31 -47.63 5.96 0.20
CA PHE A 31 -46.23 5.76 0.55
C PHE A 31 -45.78 4.32 0.30
N GLN A 32 -46.55 3.32 0.72
CA GLN A 32 -46.21 1.92 0.47
C GLN A 32 -46.26 1.57 -1.02
N ALA A 33 -47.24 2.08 -1.77
CA ALA A 33 -47.33 1.89 -3.21
C ALA A 33 -46.18 2.58 -3.97
N ARG A 34 -45.80 3.81 -3.58
CA ARG A 34 -44.63 4.51 -4.14
C ARG A 34 -43.33 3.86 -3.74
N ALA A 35 -43.17 3.40 -2.50
CA ALA A 35 -41.99 2.67 -2.04
C ALA A 35 -41.85 1.34 -2.80
N ALA A 36 -42.95 0.60 -2.99
CA ALA A 36 -42.98 -0.64 -3.77
C ALA A 36 -42.73 -0.39 -5.27
N ALA A 37 -43.25 0.69 -5.86
CA ALA A 37 -42.99 1.06 -7.25
C ALA A 37 -41.54 1.53 -7.47
N THR A 38 -40.95 2.21 -6.48
CA THR A 38 -39.54 2.64 -6.50
C THR A 38 -38.61 1.44 -6.31
N ALA A 39 -38.93 0.55 -5.37
CA ALA A 39 -38.23 -0.72 -5.18
C ALA A 39 -38.33 -1.60 -6.43
N SER A 40 -39.51 -1.69 -7.06
CA SER A 40 -39.72 -2.46 -8.29
C SER A 40 -39.02 -1.84 -9.50
N LYS A 41 -38.91 -0.50 -9.59
CA LYS A 41 -38.08 0.16 -10.60
C LYS A 41 -36.59 -0.13 -10.40
N ILE A 42 -36.12 -0.18 -9.16
CA ILE A 42 -34.75 -0.58 -8.81
C ILE A 42 -34.53 -2.07 -9.13
N SER A 43 -35.54 -2.93 -8.95
CA SER A 43 -35.46 -4.36 -9.26
C SER A 43 -35.66 -4.70 -10.75
N GLN A 44 -36.34 -3.86 -11.53
CA GLN A 44 -36.58 -4.07 -12.96
C GLN A 44 -35.56 -3.36 -13.87
N SER A 45 -34.90 -2.29 -13.41
CA SER A 45 -33.61 -1.90 -13.97
C SER A 45 -32.53 -2.74 -13.31
N ALA A 46 -32.48 -4.04 -13.66
CA ALA A 46 -31.31 -4.85 -13.36
C ALA A 46 -30.12 -4.18 -14.05
N LEU A 47 -29.43 -3.33 -13.29
CA LEU A 47 -28.27 -2.59 -13.76
C LEU A 47 -27.33 -3.61 -14.40
N ASN A 48 -26.83 -3.26 -15.58
CA ASN A 48 -25.86 -4.12 -16.25
C ASN A 48 -24.74 -4.43 -15.24
N PRO A 49 -24.27 -5.68 -15.10
CA PRO A 49 -23.16 -6.00 -14.19
C PRO A 49 -21.99 -5.01 -14.28
N ALA A 50 -21.70 -4.50 -15.48
CA ALA A 50 -20.69 -3.46 -15.69
C ALA A 50 -21.00 -2.12 -15.00
N GLU A 51 -22.27 -1.70 -14.95
CA GLU A 51 -22.71 -0.47 -14.26
C GLU A 51 -22.64 -0.62 -12.76
N ILE A 52 -23.03 -1.78 -12.22
CA ILE A 52 -22.90 -2.10 -10.79
C ILE A 52 -21.43 -2.04 -10.37
N LEU A 53 -20.54 -2.67 -11.16
CA LEU A 53 -19.10 -2.60 -10.94
C LEU A 53 -18.59 -1.15 -11.03
N ALA A 54 -18.98 -0.40 -12.05
CA ALA A 54 -18.56 1.00 -12.18
C ALA A 54 -18.98 1.85 -10.97
N GLN A 55 -20.21 1.70 -10.49
CA GLN A 55 -20.68 2.37 -9.28
C GLN A 55 -19.86 1.95 -8.06
N SER A 56 -19.64 0.65 -7.87
CA SER A 56 -18.81 0.10 -6.79
C SER A 56 -17.40 0.72 -6.78
N LEU A 57 -16.74 0.79 -7.94
CA LEU A 57 -15.40 1.37 -8.08
C LEU A 57 -15.36 2.87 -7.72
N THR A 58 -16.43 3.62 -8.01
CA THR A 58 -16.53 5.04 -7.62
C THR A 58 -16.88 5.26 -6.16
N SER A 59 -17.51 4.28 -5.51
CA SER A 59 -17.77 4.29 -4.07
C SER A 59 -16.60 3.78 -3.22
N ASP A 60 -15.58 3.17 -3.85
CA ASP A 60 -14.42 2.58 -3.18
C ASP A 60 -13.68 3.60 -2.31
N GLN A 61 -13.32 3.21 -1.09
CA GLN A 61 -12.63 4.05 -0.11
C GLN A 61 -11.52 3.23 0.58
N PRO A 62 -10.37 3.85 0.85
CA PRO A 62 -10.03 5.26 0.62
C PRO A 62 -9.70 5.57 -0.85
N LYS A 63 -9.82 6.84 -1.23
CA LYS A 63 -9.40 7.33 -2.54
C LYS A 63 -7.88 7.26 -2.69
N ILE A 64 -7.42 7.00 -3.92
CA ILE A 64 -5.99 6.89 -4.25
C ILE A 64 -5.19 8.11 -3.78
N ASP A 65 -5.71 9.33 -3.98
CA ASP A 65 -5.06 10.58 -3.53
C ASP A 65 -4.83 10.61 -2.01
N SER A 66 -5.77 10.09 -1.22
CA SER A 66 -5.63 10.00 0.23
C SER A 66 -4.57 8.96 0.61
N ALA A 67 -4.59 7.78 -0.02
CA ALA A 67 -3.63 6.72 0.24
C ALA A 67 -2.19 7.14 -0.12
N VAL A 68 -1.99 7.84 -1.24
CA VAL A 68 -0.67 8.38 -1.63
C VAL A 68 -0.17 9.41 -0.62
N LYS A 69 -1.05 10.26 -0.06
CA LYS A 69 -0.66 11.23 0.98
C LYS A 69 -0.27 10.54 2.28
N SER A 70 -1.04 9.55 2.72
CA SER A 70 -0.71 8.72 3.89
C SER A 70 0.62 8.01 3.71
N TYR A 71 0.85 7.44 2.53
CA TYR A 71 2.11 6.79 2.19
C TYR A 71 3.30 7.75 2.18
N MET A 72 3.14 8.93 1.59
CA MET A 72 4.15 9.99 1.63
C MET A 72 4.54 10.34 3.09
N SER A 73 3.54 10.53 3.96
CA SER A 73 3.78 10.78 5.38
C SER A 73 4.50 9.61 6.08
N LEU A 74 4.15 8.37 5.72
CA LEU A 74 4.79 7.16 6.25
C LEU A 74 6.27 7.09 5.85
N CYS A 75 6.60 7.28 4.57
CA CYS A 75 7.98 7.27 4.07
C CYS A 75 8.82 8.40 4.70
N ALA A 76 8.24 9.59 4.84
CA ALA A 76 8.87 10.72 5.50
C ALA A 76 9.18 10.42 6.96
N ALA A 77 8.22 9.86 7.71
CA ALA A 77 8.41 9.48 9.11
C ALA A 77 9.51 8.42 9.27
N ARG A 78 9.50 7.39 8.43
CA ARG A 78 10.53 6.32 8.42
C ARG A 78 11.93 6.87 8.22
N SER A 79 12.10 7.74 7.24
CA SER A 79 13.40 8.33 6.89
C SER A 79 13.96 9.24 8.00
N LEU A 80 13.09 9.80 8.86
CA LEU A 80 13.52 10.60 10.01
C LEU A 80 13.89 9.75 11.22
N THR A 81 13.30 8.55 11.37
CA THR A 81 13.61 7.66 12.50
C THR A 81 14.86 6.81 12.28
N THR A 82 15.26 6.56 11.03
CA THR A 82 16.45 5.75 10.72
C THR A 82 17.75 6.41 11.15
N THR A 83 17.82 7.74 11.21
CA THR A 83 19.07 8.45 11.55
C THR A 83 19.46 8.35 13.03
N GLU A 84 18.58 7.85 13.91
CA GLU A 84 18.80 7.89 15.37
C GLU A 84 19.12 6.53 16.00
N THR A 85 19.02 5.40 15.27
CA THR A 85 18.98 4.06 15.91
C THR A 85 19.93 2.99 15.38
N ASP A 86 20.88 3.31 14.49
CA ASP A 86 21.75 2.29 13.90
C ASP A 86 22.96 1.93 14.79
N SER A 87 22.87 0.85 15.58
CA SER A 87 24.02 -0.05 15.84
C SER A 87 23.74 -1.46 16.40
N SER A 88 22.51 -1.93 16.66
CA SER A 88 22.37 -3.22 17.41
C SER A 88 21.13 -4.08 17.13
N SER A 89 20.72 -4.27 15.88
CA SER A 89 19.81 -5.38 15.55
C SER A 89 20.19 -6.04 14.22
N THR A 90 21.09 -7.01 14.32
CA THR A 90 21.29 -8.07 13.32
C THR A 90 20.03 -8.95 13.25
N ASP A 91 19.70 -9.45 12.06
CA ASP A 91 18.76 -10.56 11.79
C ASP A 91 17.30 -10.28 11.40
N THR A 92 16.98 -9.13 10.82
CA THR A 92 15.76 -9.05 9.99
C THR A 92 16.14 -8.69 8.56
N SER A 93 15.89 -9.62 7.62
CA SER A 93 16.11 -9.43 6.17
C SER A 93 15.68 -8.02 5.75
N PRO A 94 16.45 -7.34 4.87
CA PRO A 94 16.20 -5.96 4.49
C PRO A 94 14.77 -5.85 3.98
N SER A 95 13.89 -5.31 4.81
CA SER A 95 12.54 -5.00 4.39
C SER A 95 12.69 -4.02 3.23
N SER A 96 12.09 -4.33 2.08
CA SER A 96 12.07 -3.50 0.87
C SER A 96 11.26 -2.19 1.07
N CYS A 97 11.47 -1.53 2.21
CA CYS A 97 10.94 -0.23 2.52
C CYS A 97 11.81 0.82 1.85
N CYS A 98 11.19 1.81 1.22
CA CYS A 98 11.89 2.95 0.68
C CYS A 98 12.29 3.90 1.82
N TYR A 99 13.55 4.31 1.77
CA TYR A 99 14.14 5.33 2.62
C TYR A 99 14.80 6.35 1.70
N PHE A 100 14.75 7.63 2.07
CA PHE A 100 15.37 8.72 1.32
C PHE A 100 16.68 9.15 1.99
N SER A 101 17.63 8.22 2.07
CA SER A 101 18.92 8.40 2.75
C SER A 101 19.87 9.34 2.02
N SER A 102 19.73 9.44 0.69
CA SER A 102 20.58 10.29 -0.15
C SER A 102 20.05 11.72 -0.26
N SER A 103 18.83 12.00 0.22
CA SER A 103 18.24 13.32 0.17
C SER A 103 18.53 14.14 1.42
N SER A 104 18.84 15.42 1.26
CA SER A 104 19.03 16.35 2.39
C SER A 104 17.73 16.66 3.14
N ASP A 105 16.57 16.58 2.49
CA ASP A 105 15.27 16.64 3.14
C ASP A 105 14.38 15.47 2.66
N PRO A 106 14.31 14.37 3.42
CA PRO A 106 13.55 13.19 3.02
C PRO A 106 12.05 13.47 2.86
N ARG A 107 11.51 14.50 3.54
CA ARG A 107 10.10 14.90 3.39
C ARG A 107 9.86 15.51 2.01
N MET A 108 10.80 16.31 1.53
CA MET A 108 10.71 16.91 0.19
C MET A 108 10.91 15.86 -0.91
N ALA A 109 11.84 14.92 -0.74
CA ALA A 109 12.00 13.80 -1.67
C ALA A 109 10.73 12.95 -1.77
N SER A 110 10.15 12.58 -0.62
CA SER A 110 8.88 11.85 -0.56
C SER A 110 7.73 12.63 -1.22
N LEU A 111 7.61 13.93 -0.94
CA LEU A 111 6.60 14.80 -1.55
C LEU A 111 6.74 14.88 -3.07
N LYS A 112 7.97 15.00 -3.57
CA LYS A 112 8.25 15.00 -5.02
C LYS A 112 7.85 13.67 -5.64
N CYS A 113 8.22 12.53 -5.05
CA CYS A 113 7.82 11.20 -5.51
C CYS A 113 6.29 11.04 -5.54
N ALA A 114 5.61 11.45 -4.47
CA ALA A 114 4.15 11.39 -4.38
C ALA A 114 3.45 12.24 -5.46
N ARG A 115 3.96 13.44 -5.73
CA ARG A 115 3.45 14.31 -6.81
C ARG A 115 3.66 13.69 -8.19
N SER A 116 4.85 13.14 -8.44
CA SER A 116 5.15 12.44 -9.69
C SER A 116 4.26 11.21 -9.89
N LEU A 117 4.04 10.42 -8.83
CA LEU A 117 3.11 9.30 -8.83
C LEU A 117 1.67 9.74 -9.14
N LEU A 118 1.16 10.77 -8.48
CA LEU A 118 -0.18 11.30 -8.77
C LEU A 118 -0.30 11.86 -10.18
N LYS A 119 0.76 12.48 -10.71
CA LYS A 119 0.80 12.94 -12.10
C LYS A 119 0.69 11.74 -13.05
N ALA A 120 1.53 10.72 -12.87
CA ALA A 120 1.51 9.50 -13.67
C ALA A 120 0.15 8.79 -13.63
N ILE A 121 -0.44 8.63 -12.43
CA ILE A 121 -1.79 8.08 -12.24
C ILE A 121 -2.84 8.87 -13.04
N ASN A 122 -2.80 10.19 -12.95
CA ASN A 122 -3.83 11.03 -13.53
C ASN A 122 -3.69 11.24 -15.05
N SER A 123 -2.52 10.97 -15.63
CA SER A 123 -2.30 11.00 -17.08
C SER A 123 -2.33 9.60 -17.73
N LEU A 124 -2.35 8.53 -16.93
CA LEU A 124 -2.32 7.16 -17.45
C LEU A 124 -3.57 6.86 -18.28
N THR A 125 -3.35 6.45 -19.53
CA THR A 125 -4.38 5.79 -20.34
C THR A 125 -4.08 4.30 -20.36
N ILE A 126 -5.01 3.50 -19.86
CA ILE A 126 -4.90 2.04 -19.85
C ILE A 126 -5.16 1.54 -21.28
N PRO A 127 -4.19 0.86 -21.93
CA PRO A 127 -4.39 0.36 -23.29
C PRO A 127 -5.56 -0.63 -23.34
N PRO A 128 -6.25 -0.77 -24.49
CA PRO A 128 -7.15 -1.90 -24.66
C PRO A 128 -6.37 -3.20 -24.45
N ASP A 129 -7.02 -4.21 -23.88
CA ASP A 129 -6.51 -5.58 -24.00
C ASP A 129 -6.44 -5.82 -25.51
N GLU A 130 -5.24 -5.80 -26.07
CA GLU A 130 -5.06 -6.33 -27.40
C GLU A 130 -5.43 -7.79 -27.23
N GLU A 131 -6.61 -8.15 -27.73
CA GLU A 131 -7.01 -9.54 -27.84
C GLU A 131 -5.82 -10.22 -28.49
N GLU A 132 -5.06 -10.99 -27.70
CA GLU A 132 -3.89 -11.70 -28.16
C GLU A 132 -4.38 -12.56 -29.32
N LYS A 133 -4.24 -12.06 -30.54
CA LYS A 133 -4.44 -12.80 -31.79
C LYS A 133 -3.28 -13.78 -32.00
N ASP A 134 -2.53 -14.06 -30.95
CA ASP A 134 -1.44 -15.00 -30.97
C ASP A 134 -2.00 -16.33 -30.47
N ASP A 135 -2.48 -17.14 -31.42
CA ASP A 135 -3.00 -18.50 -31.24
C ASP A 135 -1.96 -19.49 -30.63
N SER A 136 -0.79 -19.00 -30.19
CA SER A 136 0.42 -19.81 -30.05
C SER A 136 0.80 -20.20 -28.62
N LYS A 137 0.15 -19.68 -27.57
CA LYS A 137 0.46 -20.10 -26.18
C LYS A 137 -0.78 -20.20 -25.29
N LYS A 138 -1.49 -21.32 -25.42
CA LYS A 138 -2.48 -21.80 -24.45
C LYS A 138 -1.77 -22.55 -23.32
N GLU A 139 -1.16 -21.82 -22.39
CA GLU A 139 -0.90 -22.39 -21.06
C GLU A 139 -1.73 -21.60 -20.05
N GLU A 140 -2.76 -22.29 -19.57
CA GLU A 140 -3.71 -22.03 -18.49
C GLU A 140 -3.32 -20.92 -17.49
N GLU A 141 -3.80 -19.71 -17.74
CA GLU A 141 -4.40 -18.94 -16.65
C GLU A 141 -5.90 -18.92 -16.93
N VAL A 142 -6.67 -19.69 -16.16
CA VAL A 142 -8.13 -19.56 -16.10
C VAL A 142 -8.42 -18.24 -15.39
N GLU A 143 -8.11 -17.12 -16.06
CA GLU A 143 -8.52 -15.81 -15.60
C GLU A 143 -10.05 -15.82 -15.58
N ASN A 144 -10.61 -15.69 -14.39
CA ASN A 144 -12.04 -15.78 -14.16
C ASN A 144 -12.77 -14.74 -15.03
N ASP A 145 -13.87 -15.11 -15.69
CA ASP A 145 -14.67 -14.16 -16.51
C ASP A 145 -15.01 -12.88 -15.73
N VAL A 146 -15.16 -13.00 -14.40
CA VAL A 146 -15.38 -11.89 -13.47
C VAL A 146 -14.20 -10.92 -13.43
N THR A 147 -12.95 -11.39 -13.33
CA THR A 147 -11.77 -10.52 -13.28
C THR A 147 -11.53 -9.83 -14.62
N LYS A 148 -11.81 -10.52 -15.73
CA LYS A 148 -11.75 -9.94 -17.08
C LYS A 148 -12.80 -8.85 -17.28
N LEU A 149 -14.04 -9.07 -16.82
CA LEU A 149 -15.10 -8.06 -16.87
C LEU A 149 -14.70 -6.85 -16.02
N GLU A 150 -14.21 -7.07 -14.80
CA GLU A 150 -13.78 -6.02 -13.90
C GLU A 150 -12.64 -5.18 -14.48
N ARG A 151 -11.58 -5.81 -15.00
CA ARG A 151 -10.47 -5.13 -15.69
C ARG A 151 -10.99 -4.23 -16.81
N ASN A 152 -11.93 -4.74 -17.62
CA ASN A 152 -12.54 -3.97 -18.71
C ASN A 152 -13.35 -2.77 -18.20
N VAL A 153 -14.12 -2.93 -17.13
CA VAL A 153 -14.87 -1.83 -16.52
C VAL A 153 -13.90 -0.78 -15.96
N VAL A 154 -12.87 -1.19 -15.21
CA VAL A 154 -11.83 -0.28 -14.69
C VAL A 154 -11.21 0.51 -15.83
N ARG A 155 -10.80 -0.15 -16.92
CA ARG A 155 -10.22 0.51 -18.10
C ARG A 155 -11.16 1.56 -18.70
N ILE A 156 -12.43 1.22 -18.92
CA ILE A 156 -13.42 2.14 -19.50
C ILE A 156 -13.61 3.36 -18.59
N VAL A 157 -13.84 3.12 -17.29
CA VAL A 157 -14.07 4.19 -16.31
C VAL A 157 -12.83 5.07 -16.17
N TRP A 158 -11.65 4.47 -16.00
CA TRP A 158 -10.38 5.18 -15.84
C TRP A 158 -10.08 6.08 -17.04
N ASN A 159 -10.10 5.52 -18.25
CA ASN A 159 -9.84 6.28 -19.47
C ASN A 159 -10.92 7.33 -19.74
N GLY A 160 -12.17 7.05 -19.38
CA GLY A 160 -13.27 8.01 -19.44
C GLY A 160 -13.01 9.23 -18.54
N LEU A 161 -12.54 9.01 -17.31
CA LEU A 161 -12.16 10.09 -16.39
C LEU A 161 -11.05 10.96 -16.97
N VAL A 162 -9.96 10.34 -17.43
CA VAL A 162 -8.81 11.05 -18.01
C VAL A 162 -9.22 11.87 -19.24
N LYS A 163 -9.99 11.30 -20.16
CA LYS A 163 -10.48 12.00 -21.38
C LYS A 163 -11.35 13.20 -21.05
N ASN A 164 -12.12 13.12 -19.97
CA ASN A 164 -12.98 14.20 -19.50
C ASN A 164 -12.24 15.23 -18.62
N GLY A 165 -10.92 15.13 -18.46
CA GLY A 165 -10.11 16.02 -17.62
C GLY A 165 -10.32 15.80 -16.11
N ASN A 166 -11.05 14.76 -15.72
CA ASN A 166 -11.21 14.37 -14.33
C ASN A 166 -10.01 13.55 -13.86
N LYS A 167 -9.64 13.69 -12.58
CA LYS A 167 -8.48 13.01 -12.00
C LYS A 167 -8.91 11.64 -11.44
N PRO A 168 -8.50 10.49 -12.04
CA PRO A 168 -8.75 9.16 -11.48
C PRO A 168 -8.41 9.06 -9.99
N SER A 169 -7.29 9.68 -9.57
CA SER A 169 -6.82 9.59 -8.18
C SER A 169 -7.80 10.14 -7.14
N LYS A 170 -8.68 11.06 -7.54
CA LYS A 170 -9.68 11.68 -6.66
C LYS A 170 -10.99 10.91 -6.57
N ILE A 171 -11.26 10.05 -7.55
CA ILE A 171 -12.57 9.39 -7.73
C ILE A 171 -12.49 7.90 -7.45
N LEU A 172 -11.39 7.26 -7.81
CA LEU A 172 -11.21 5.82 -7.68
C LEU A 172 -10.39 5.47 -6.43
N GLY A 173 -10.56 4.24 -5.94
CA GLY A 173 -9.87 3.69 -4.77
C GLY A 173 -8.87 2.58 -5.12
N LYS A 174 -8.55 1.76 -4.13
CA LYS A 174 -7.60 0.64 -4.20
C LYS A 174 -7.90 -0.33 -5.34
N ARG A 175 -9.18 -0.72 -5.46
CA ARG A 175 -9.61 -1.79 -6.37
C ARG A 175 -9.36 -1.44 -7.82
N SER A 176 -9.62 -0.20 -8.23
CA SER A 176 -9.28 0.26 -9.59
C SER A 176 -7.78 0.39 -9.79
N LEU A 177 -7.06 0.83 -8.75
CA LEU A 177 -5.63 1.06 -8.85
C LEU A 177 -4.85 -0.25 -9.04
N SER A 178 -5.27 -1.36 -8.43
CA SER A 178 -4.57 -2.66 -8.58
C SER A 178 -4.47 -3.11 -10.04
N TYR A 179 -5.47 -2.82 -10.88
CA TYR A 179 -5.43 -3.10 -12.33
C TYR A 179 -4.60 -2.07 -13.11
N ALA A 180 -4.60 -0.81 -12.69
CA ALA A 180 -3.88 0.27 -13.38
C ALA A 180 -2.37 0.30 -13.04
N TYR A 181 -2.00 -0.13 -11.84
CA TYR A 181 -0.65 0.02 -11.29
C TYR A 181 0.45 -0.71 -12.08
N PRO A 182 0.23 -1.92 -12.62
CA PRO A 182 1.23 -2.59 -13.45
C PRO A 182 1.69 -1.74 -14.63
N TYR A 183 0.79 -0.95 -15.24
CA TYR A 183 1.15 -0.03 -16.31
C TYR A 183 2.00 1.15 -15.80
N ILE A 184 1.71 1.66 -14.61
CA ILE A 184 2.51 2.71 -13.97
C ILE A 184 3.93 2.21 -13.71
N LEU A 185 4.08 1.00 -13.17
CA LEU A 185 5.41 0.40 -12.94
C LEU A 185 6.16 0.21 -14.25
N LYS A 186 5.51 -0.25 -15.32
CA LYS A 186 6.13 -0.33 -16.67
C LYS A 186 6.63 1.04 -17.13
N LEU A 187 5.87 2.11 -16.93
CA LEU A 187 6.29 3.48 -17.27
C LEU A 187 7.53 3.92 -16.46
N VAL A 188 7.53 3.65 -15.15
CA VAL A 188 8.64 3.99 -14.24
C VAL A 188 9.91 3.21 -14.62
N THR A 189 9.79 1.91 -14.88
CA THR A 189 10.93 1.07 -15.28
C THR A 189 11.49 1.49 -16.64
N ALA A 190 10.63 1.79 -17.62
CA ALA A 190 11.07 2.30 -18.91
C ALA A 190 11.83 3.64 -18.79
N ALA A 191 11.33 4.55 -17.94
CA ALA A 191 12.00 5.83 -17.67
C ALA A 191 13.33 5.66 -16.92
N ALA A 192 13.47 4.61 -16.10
CA ALA A 192 14.73 4.30 -15.44
C ALA A 192 15.80 3.83 -16.44
N SER A 193 15.41 2.99 -17.40
CA SER A 193 16.32 2.43 -18.42
C SER A 193 16.77 3.43 -19.48
N SER A 194 16.05 4.53 -19.70
CA SER A 194 16.34 5.49 -20.78
C SER A 194 17.48 6.48 -20.51
N THR A 195 18.30 6.26 -19.47
CA THR A 195 19.30 7.25 -19.03
C THR A 195 20.73 6.93 -19.46
N ASP A 196 20.97 5.83 -20.18
CA ASP A 196 22.30 5.50 -20.70
C ASP A 196 22.61 6.31 -21.97
N ASP A 197 23.44 7.34 -21.81
CA ASP A 197 24.57 7.72 -22.69
C ASP A 197 24.36 8.07 -24.17
N THR A 198 23.24 8.66 -24.58
CA THR A 198 23.22 9.30 -25.91
C THR A 198 22.54 10.67 -25.91
N GLN A 199 23.32 11.71 -25.65
CA GLN A 199 22.89 13.13 -25.62
C GLN A 199 22.39 13.69 -26.96
N ASP A 200 22.42 12.95 -28.07
CA ASP A 200 22.18 13.50 -29.42
C ASP A 200 20.80 13.20 -30.05
N SER A 201 19.89 12.47 -29.40
CA SER A 201 18.53 12.25 -29.96
C SER A 201 17.50 13.23 -29.40
N LYS A 202 17.37 14.39 -30.07
CA LYS A 202 16.48 15.50 -29.70
C LYS A 202 15.02 15.34 -30.15
N VAL A 203 14.60 14.16 -30.62
CA VAL A 203 13.31 14.01 -31.31
C VAL A 203 12.41 12.99 -30.61
N SER A 204 11.38 13.53 -29.92
CA SER A 204 10.11 12.85 -29.60
C SER A 204 10.02 11.87 -28.41
N ALA A 205 10.71 12.13 -27.29
CA ALA A 205 10.58 11.35 -26.04
C ALA A 205 9.80 12.07 -24.90
N HIS A 206 8.93 13.03 -25.22
CA HIS A 206 8.27 13.89 -24.19
C HIS A 206 7.24 13.19 -23.29
N THR A 207 6.90 11.92 -23.52
CA THR A 207 5.79 11.28 -22.79
C THR A 207 6.22 10.46 -21.57
N HIS A 208 7.49 10.02 -21.49
CA HIS A 208 7.92 9.07 -20.45
C HIS A 208 9.01 9.60 -19.49
N ALA A 209 9.83 10.56 -19.94
CA ALA A 209 10.93 11.08 -19.12
C ALA A 209 10.47 11.87 -17.87
N ASP A 210 9.20 12.28 -17.83
CA ASP A 210 8.63 13.15 -16.78
C ASP A 210 7.93 12.36 -15.65
N VAL A 211 8.12 11.04 -15.61
CA VAL A 211 7.53 10.18 -14.57
C VAL A 211 8.36 10.19 -13.29
N LEU A 212 9.69 10.29 -13.39
CA LEU A 212 10.58 10.31 -12.23
C LEU A 212 10.79 11.76 -11.75
N PRO A 213 10.74 12.03 -10.43
CA PRO A 213 10.97 13.37 -9.90
C PRO A 213 12.40 13.84 -10.14
N VAL A 214 12.53 15.12 -10.50
CA VAL A 214 13.84 15.79 -10.61
C VAL A 214 14.41 16.04 -9.20
N ASP A 215 15.71 15.85 -9.04
CA ASP A 215 16.47 15.96 -7.78
C ASP A 215 16.07 15.00 -6.65
N VAL A 216 15.51 13.83 -6.99
CA VAL A 216 15.47 12.70 -6.06
C VAL A 216 16.31 11.59 -6.68
N GLU A 217 17.06 10.85 -5.85
CA GLU A 217 17.84 9.74 -6.37
C GLU A 217 16.93 8.76 -7.12
N ARG A 218 17.37 8.33 -8.29
CA ARG A 218 16.59 7.46 -9.18
C ARG A 218 16.19 6.16 -8.47
N ASN A 219 17.11 5.53 -7.76
CA ASN A 219 16.87 4.26 -7.08
C ASN A 219 15.84 4.41 -5.96
N GLU A 220 15.97 5.45 -5.12
CA GLU A 220 15.00 5.76 -4.07
C GLU A 220 13.60 6.03 -4.64
N SER A 221 13.53 6.76 -5.75
CA SER A 221 12.28 7.00 -6.46
C SER A 221 11.64 5.69 -6.91
N ILE A 222 12.39 4.83 -7.62
CA ILE A 222 11.89 3.53 -8.10
C ILE A 222 11.42 2.65 -6.94
N LEU A 223 12.16 2.63 -5.83
CA LEU A 223 11.77 1.91 -4.62
C LEU A 223 10.47 2.45 -4.04
N PHE A 224 10.28 3.78 -3.99
CA PHE A 224 9.03 4.39 -3.56
C PHE A 224 7.83 3.92 -4.40
N PHE A 225 7.96 3.91 -5.73
CA PHE A 225 6.92 3.40 -6.63
C PHE A 225 6.69 1.89 -6.42
N ARG A 226 7.76 1.09 -6.30
CA ARG A 226 7.64 -0.35 -6.15
C ARG A 226 6.95 -0.73 -4.84
N GLU A 227 7.39 -0.15 -3.73
CA GLU A 227 6.81 -0.43 -2.42
C GLU A 227 5.34 -0.01 -2.37
N PHE A 228 4.97 1.17 -2.88
CA PHE A 228 3.55 1.57 -2.92
C PHE A 228 2.69 0.54 -3.67
N GLY A 229 3.22 -0.02 -4.76
CA GLY A 229 2.57 -1.12 -5.49
C GLY A 229 2.44 -2.40 -4.70
N ASN A 230 3.46 -2.76 -3.91
CA ASN A 230 3.44 -3.93 -3.04
C ASN A 230 2.40 -3.83 -1.91
N LEU A 231 1.88 -2.62 -1.62
CA LEU A 231 0.80 -2.41 -0.65
C LEU A 231 -0.60 -2.60 -1.25
N LEU A 232 -0.72 -2.77 -2.58
CA LEU A 232 -2.00 -2.94 -3.28
C LEU A 232 -2.61 -4.35 -3.21
N PRO A 233 -1.84 -5.46 -3.26
CA PRO A 233 -2.43 -6.79 -3.13
C PRO A 233 -3.29 -6.87 -1.89
N GLU A 234 -4.45 -7.51 -2.06
CA GLU A 234 -5.35 -7.75 -0.95
C GLU A 234 -4.68 -8.78 -0.03
N GLN A 235 -4.24 -8.35 1.16
CA GLN A 235 -3.75 -9.25 2.20
C GLN A 235 -4.92 -10.05 2.81
N HIS A 236 -5.86 -10.49 1.99
CA HIS A 236 -7.19 -10.94 2.38
C HIS A 236 -7.20 -12.26 3.14
N GLN A 237 -6.05 -12.84 3.46
CA GLN A 237 -5.99 -14.16 4.08
C GLN A 237 -4.84 -14.32 5.07
N GLN A 238 -4.30 -13.24 5.65
CA GLN A 238 -3.59 -13.45 6.91
C GLN A 238 -4.65 -13.67 7.99
N PRO A 239 -4.72 -14.89 8.57
CA PRO A 239 -5.69 -15.17 9.61
C PRO A 239 -5.51 -14.16 10.75
N PRO A 240 -6.61 -13.69 11.38
CA PRO A 240 -6.56 -12.67 12.44
C PRO A 240 -5.72 -13.07 13.67
N ASN A 241 -5.24 -14.32 13.73
CA ASN A 241 -4.43 -14.88 14.80
C ASN A 241 -2.96 -15.07 14.44
N SER A 242 -2.46 -14.56 13.31
CA SER A 242 -1.02 -14.41 13.20
C SER A 242 -0.62 -13.31 14.18
N ASP A 243 -0.01 -13.67 15.30
CA ASP A 243 0.74 -12.77 16.21
C ASP A 243 1.95 -12.14 15.48
N SER A 244 1.81 -11.84 14.19
CA SER A 244 2.83 -11.14 13.45
C SER A 244 2.94 -9.76 14.06
N ASP A 245 3.96 -9.58 14.89
CA ASP A 245 4.43 -8.33 15.48
C ASP A 245 4.80 -7.24 14.44
N LYS A 246 4.52 -7.52 13.16
CA LYS A 246 4.80 -6.69 12.02
C LYS A 246 3.67 -5.70 11.79
N ASP A 247 4.09 -4.47 11.56
CA ASP A 247 3.23 -3.37 11.18
C ASP A 247 2.61 -3.63 9.81
N ASN A 248 1.29 -3.49 9.69
CA ASN A 248 0.59 -3.68 8.42
C ASN A 248 0.38 -2.32 7.75
N ASP A 249 1.29 -1.94 6.86
CA ASP A 249 1.17 -0.65 6.16
C ASP A 249 0.04 -0.65 5.12
N SER A 250 -0.32 -1.82 4.56
CA SER A 250 -1.46 -1.90 3.63
C SER A 250 -2.77 -1.51 4.34
N ALA A 251 -2.99 -2.05 5.55
CA ALA A 251 -4.14 -1.67 6.39
C ALA A 251 -4.11 -0.18 6.76
N LEU A 252 -2.92 0.35 7.12
CA LEU A 252 -2.77 1.77 7.44
C LEU A 252 -3.18 2.69 6.27
N LEU A 253 -2.88 2.30 5.03
CA LEU A 253 -3.16 3.10 3.84
C LEU A 253 -4.57 2.93 3.31
N TRP A 254 -5.09 1.70 3.36
CA TRP A 254 -6.27 1.29 2.60
C TRP A 254 -7.48 0.92 3.45
N ASP A 255 -7.40 0.94 4.78
CA ASP A 255 -8.59 0.74 5.61
C ASP A 255 -9.55 1.93 5.47
N ILE A 256 -10.86 1.63 5.50
CA ILE A 256 -11.94 2.61 5.35
C ILE A 256 -11.90 3.68 6.45
N ASP A 257 -11.34 3.35 7.62
CA ASP A 257 -11.19 4.27 8.75
C ASP A 257 -9.96 5.19 8.63
N GLY A 258 -9.21 5.10 7.52
CA GLY A 258 -7.97 5.82 7.30
C GLY A 258 -6.80 5.29 8.13
N GLY A 259 -6.83 4.01 8.50
CA GLY A 259 -5.78 3.33 9.26
C GLY A 259 -5.79 3.62 10.75
N LYS A 260 -6.90 4.17 11.30
CA LYS A 260 -7.01 4.49 12.73
C LYS A 260 -6.89 3.25 13.60
N ALA A 261 -7.55 2.16 13.23
CA ALA A 261 -7.48 0.88 13.92
C ALA A 261 -6.04 0.33 13.93
N GLU A 262 -5.34 0.39 12.81
CA GLU A 262 -3.94 -0.05 12.74
C GLU A 262 -3.02 0.85 13.58
N LEU A 263 -3.19 2.17 13.56
CA LEU A 263 -2.44 3.07 14.43
C LEU A 263 -2.68 2.80 15.93
N ALA A 264 -3.92 2.49 16.31
CA ALA A 264 -4.25 2.09 17.68
C ALA A 264 -3.53 0.78 18.06
N ARG A 265 -3.58 -0.24 17.18
CA ARG A 265 -2.83 -1.49 17.37
C ARG A 265 -1.33 -1.26 17.52
N ARG A 266 -0.72 -0.40 16.69
CA ARG A 266 0.69 0.00 16.81
C ARG A 266 0.99 0.67 18.13
N ARG A 267 0.11 1.54 18.61
CA ARG A 267 0.25 2.19 19.93
C ARG A 267 0.19 1.15 21.05
N ASP A 268 -0.77 0.25 21.01
CA ASP A 268 -0.92 -0.81 22.02
C ASP A 268 0.29 -1.75 22.03
N ARG A 269 0.82 -2.12 20.85
CA ARG A 269 2.08 -2.89 20.73
C ARG A 269 3.25 -2.15 21.38
N ARG A 270 3.42 -0.85 21.11
CA ARG A 270 4.48 -0.04 21.73
C ARG A 270 4.33 0.03 23.25
N VAL A 271 3.12 0.20 23.76
CA VAL A 271 2.85 0.18 25.21
C VAL A 271 3.16 -1.19 25.82
N LYS A 272 2.77 -2.29 25.17
CA LYS A 272 3.09 -3.65 25.62
C LYS A 272 4.60 -3.90 25.63
N ARG A 273 5.32 -3.52 24.58
CA ARG A 273 6.79 -3.64 24.50
C ARG A 273 7.49 -2.80 25.55
N GLY A 274 7.04 -1.56 25.77
CA GLY A 274 7.58 -0.71 26.84
C GLY A 274 7.36 -1.31 28.23
N LYS A 275 6.19 -1.88 28.50
CA LYS A 275 5.93 -2.61 29.75
C LYS A 275 6.83 -3.84 29.90
N ALA A 276 6.97 -4.63 28.83
CA ALA A 276 7.83 -5.82 28.83
C ALA A 276 9.30 -5.45 29.08
N ALA A 277 9.81 -4.39 28.45
CA ALA A 277 11.17 -3.90 28.68
C ALA A 277 11.41 -3.50 30.14
N VAL A 278 10.50 -2.70 30.72
CA VAL A 278 10.58 -2.30 32.14
C VAL A 278 10.54 -3.51 33.07
N THR A 279 9.72 -4.52 32.77
CA THR A 279 9.71 -5.75 33.58
C THR A 279 10.99 -6.56 33.45
N THR A 280 11.57 -6.64 32.25
CA THR A 280 12.85 -7.33 32.03
C THR A 280 14.00 -6.60 32.73
N ASP A 281 14.02 -5.27 32.70
CA ASP A 281 15.02 -4.45 33.39
C ASP A 281 14.90 -4.61 34.92
N ALA A 282 13.68 -4.60 35.46
CA ALA A 282 13.46 -4.85 36.89
C ALA A 282 13.86 -6.28 37.31
N GLN A 283 13.59 -7.28 36.47
CA GLN A 283 14.05 -8.66 36.70
C GLN A 283 15.57 -8.77 36.67
N ARG A 284 16.23 -8.06 35.74
CA ARG A 284 17.69 -7.99 35.65
C ARG A 284 18.30 -7.34 36.89
N GLU A 285 17.77 -6.21 37.34
CA GLU A 285 18.25 -5.54 38.57
C GLU A 285 18.07 -6.44 39.79
N THR A 286 16.94 -7.15 39.90
CA THR A 286 16.69 -8.10 40.98
C THR A 286 17.69 -9.26 40.94
N LEU A 287 18.01 -9.79 39.75
CA LEU A 287 19.00 -10.85 39.58
C LEU A 287 20.41 -10.38 39.96
N GLU A 288 20.80 -9.17 39.55
CA GLU A 288 22.09 -8.55 39.89
C GLU A 288 22.24 -8.34 41.41
N GLN A 289 21.16 -7.94 42.11
CA GLN A 289 21.14 -7.86 43.57
C GLN A 289 21.27 -9.23 44.24
N GLN A 290 20.57 -10.26 43.74
CA GLN A 290 20.68 -11.63 44.29
C GLN A 290 22.11 -12.19 44.13
N VAL A 291 22.72 -12.00 42.96
CA VAL A 291 24.11 -12.41 42.71
C VAL A 291 25.05 -11.69 43.68
N THR A 292 24.89 -10.37 43.84
CA THR A 292 25.71 -9.59 44.77
C THR A 292 25.56 -10.06 46.22
N ASN A 293 24.33 -10.36 46.67
CA ASN A 293 24.08 -10.87 48.00
C ASN A 293 24.73 -12.25 48.24
N CYS A 294 24.71 -13.16 47.26
CA CYS A 294 25.36 -14.46 47.37
C CYS A 294 26.88 -14.35 47.60
N PHE A 295 27.57 -13.44 46.89
CA PHE A 295 29.01 -13.23 47.06
C PHE A 295 29.39 -12.56 48.39
N GLN A 296 28.53 -11.73 48.95
CA GLN A 296 28.80 -11.08 50.24
C GLN A 296 28.69 -12.05 51.42
N HIS A 297 27.80 -13.04 51.36
CA HIS A 297 27.59 -13.99 52.46
C HIS A 297 28.60 -15.15 52.45
N SER A 298 29.21 -15.47 51.31
CA SER A 298 30.22 -16.54 51.21
C SER A 298 31.61 -16.17 51.74
N ASN A 299 31.84 -14.94 52.21
CA ASN A 299 33.17 -14.44 52.59
C ASN A 299 33.48 -14.50 54.09
N THR A 300 32.65 -15.19 54.90
CA THR A 300 32.86 -15.29 56.36
C THR A 300 33.41 -16.63 56.84
N ASP A 301 33.43 -17.66 55.99
CA ASP A 301 34.17 -18.88 56.25
C ASP A 301 35.37 -18.94 55.31
N ALA A 302 36.56 -18.71 55.85
CA ALA A 302 37.84 -18.84 55.16
C ALA A 302 38.09 -20.31 54.77
N SER A 303 37.41 -20.80 53.74
CA SER A 303 37.81 -22.00 53.02
C SER A 303 38.89 -21.61 52.03
N THR A 304 40.13 -21.88 52.41
CA THR A 304 41.32 -21.78 51.55
C THR A 304 41.13 -22.72 50.35
N VAL A 305 40.68 -22.20 49.22
CA VAL A 305 40.68 -22.94 47.96
C VAL A 305 42.11 -22.88 47.41
N THR A 306 42.87 -23.94 47.64
CA THR A 306 44.12 -24.19 46.91
C THR A 306 43.77 -24.54 45.47
N ILE A 307 44.03 -23.59 44.56
CA ILE A 307 43.96 -23.83 43.13
C ILE A 307 45.23 -24.59 42.76
N GLU A 308 45.14 -25.90 42.57
CA GLU A 308 46.21 -26.67 41.93
C GLU A 308 46.17 -26.34 40.42
N GLU A 309 47.22 -25.66 39.97
CA GLU A 309 47.48 -25.35 38.57
C GLU A 309 47.78 -26.66 37.83
N ILE A 310 46.80 -27.16 37.07
CA ILE A 310 47.01 -28.28 36.15
C ILE A 310 47.63 -27.69 34.88
N THR A 311 48.96 -27.70 34.80
CA THR A 311 49.69 -27.58 33.54
C THR A 311 49.50 -28.87 32.76
N GLU A 312 48.69 -28.81 31.70
CA GLU A 312 48.66 -29.87 30.69
C GLU A 312 49.95 -29.77 29.87
N ASP A 313 50.89 -30.68 30.14
CA ASP A 313 52.10 -30.86 29.34
C ASP A 313 51.70 -31.37 27.94
N GLU A 314 51.73 -30.48 26.94
CA GLU A 314 51.83 -30.83 25.52
C GLU A 314 53.22 -31.40 25.23
N ASP A 315 53.40 -32.72 25.42
CA ASP A 315 54.52 -33.47 24.87
C ASP A 315 54.00 -34.65 24.04
N GLY A 316 54.22 -34.59 22.72
CA GLY A 316 53.76 -35.65 21.84
C GLY A 316 54.14 -35.55 20.36
N GLU A 317 55.35 -35.10 20.03
CA GLU A 317 55.97 -35.43 18.74
C GLU A 317 56.35 -36.93 18.70
N LYS A 318 55.78 -37.68 17.76
CA LYS A 318 56.49 -38.43 16.70
C LYS A 318 55.56 -39.11 15.72
#